data_AF-A0A9P8JH78-F1
#
_entry.id   AF-A0A9P8JH78-F1
#
_cell.length_a   1.000
_cell.length_b   1.000
_cell.length_c   1.000
_cell.angle_alpha   90.00
_cell.angle_beta   90.00
_cell.angle_gamma   90.00
#
_symmetry.space_group_name_H-M   'P 1'
#
loop_
_entity.id
_entity.type
_entity.pdbx_description
1 polymer ?
#
loop_
_entity_poly.entity_id
_entity_poly.type
_entity_poly.pdbx_seq_one_letter_code
_entity_poly.pdbx_strand_id
1 'polypeptide(L)' 'MSSNIHDDNIAPGTVRLIDANGELNVKHSEGHGDIVLVPTPSEDPEDPLNWTKKRKLLQTA' A
#
# COMPACT_ATOMS: atom_id res chain seq x y z
N MET A 1 -13.05 5.96 -26.09
CA MET A 1 -12.21 7.14 -25.75
C MET A 1 -11.87 7.04 -24.28
N SER A 2 -10.78 6.38 -23.92
CA SER A 2 -10.36 6.27 -22.52
C SER A 2 -9.72 7.60 -22.13
N SER A 3 -10.42 8.38 -21.31
CA SER A 3 -9.90 9.58 -20.69
C SER A 3 -8.80 9.17 -19.70
N ASN A 4 -7.54 9.36 -20.08
CA ASN A 4 -6.41 9.34 -19.16
C ASN A 4 -6.60 10.49 -18.17
N ILE A 5 -7.27 10.22 -17.05
CA ILE A 5 -7.28 11.12 -15.88
C ILE A 5 -5.83 11.18 -15.40
N HIS A 6 -5.12 12.23 -15.80
CA HIS A 6 -3.88 12.62 -15.13
C HIS A 6 -4.30 13.22 -13.79
N ASP A 7 -4.15 12.43 -12.74
CA ASP A 7 -4.21 12.91 -11.36
C ASP A 7 -2.88 13.63 -11.10
N ASP A 8 -2.88 14.96 -11.31
CA ASP A 8 -1.71 15.85 -11.14
C ASP A 8 -1.15 15.85 -9.71
N ASN A 9 -1.75 15.09 -8.78
CA ASN A 9 -1.25 14.88 -7.42
C ASN A 9 -0.28 13.70 -7.30
N ILE A 10 -0.11 12.88 -8.36
CA ILE A 10 0.76 11.71 -8.32
C ILE A 10 2.18 12.10 -8.73
N ALA A 11 3.14 11.85 -7.84
CA ALA A 11 4.55 12.08 -8.15
C ALA A 11 4.99 11.22 -9.36
N PRO A 12 5.72 11.78 -10.34
CA PRO A 12 6.16 11.04 -11.51
C PRO A 12 6.99 9.82 -11.11
N GLY A 13 6.68 8.66 -11.70
CA GLY A 13 7.28 7.37 -11.34
C GLY A 13 6.51 6.58 -10.27
N THR A 14 5.39 7.10 -9.77
CA THR A 14 4.53 6.39 -8.81
C THR A 14 3.41 5.63 -9.53
N VAL A 15 3.25 4.34 -9.23
CA VAL A 15 2.11 3.54 -9.67
C VAL A 15 1.18 3.34 -8.48
N ARG A 16 -0.06 3.84 -8.58
CA ARG A 16 -1.10 3.62 -7.57
C ARG A 16 -2.00 2.48 -8.02
N LEU A 17 -1.89 1.34 -7.34
CA LEU A 17 -2.78 0.20 -7.55
C LEU A 17 -3.92 0.28 -6.53
N ILE A 18 -5.13 0.55 -7.02
CA ILE A 18 -6.34 0.61 -6.21
C ILE A 18 -7.18 -0.62 -6.55
N ASP A 19 -7.47 -1.44 -5.54
CA ASP A 19 -8.48 -2.49 -5.69
C ASP A 19 -9.85 -1.96 -5.26
N ALA A 20 -10.56 -1.32 -6.19
CA ALA A 20 -11.85 -0.72 -5.89
C ALA A 20 -12.96 -1.76 -5.65
N ASN A 21 -12.78 -3.01 -6.12
CA ASN A 21 -13.80 -4.05 -6.08
C ASN A 21 -13.47 -5.18 -5.09
N GLY A 22 -12.28 -5.16 -4.47
CA GLY A 22 -11.82 -6.23 -3.58
C GLY A 22 -11.54 -7.55 -4.31
N GLU A 23 -11.23 -7.50 -5.61
CA GLU A 23 -11.02 -8.68 -6.44
C GLU A 23 -9.59 -9.22 -6.32
N LEU A 24 -8.64 -8.38 -5.89
CA LEU A 24 -7.26 -8.78 -5.66
C LEU A 24 -7.15 -9.47 -4.30
N ASN A 25 -6.93 -10.79 -4.33
CA ASN A 25 -6.60 -11.59 -3.15
C ASN A 25 -5.14 -11.35 -2.69
N VAL A 26 -4.79 -10.10 -2.39
CA VAL A 26 -3.47 -9.68 -1.92
C VAL A 26 -3.56 -9.19 -0.48
N LYS A 27 -2.44 -9.23 0.25
CA LYS A 27 -2.41 -8.68 1.60
C LYS A 27 -2.54 -7.16 1.55
N HIS A 28 -3.64 -6.66 2.09
CA HIS A 28 -3.90 -5.24 2.29
C HIS A 28 -3.29 -4.75 3.60
N SER A 29 -3.08 -3.45 3.71
CA SER A 29 -2.63 -2.86 4.97
C SER A 29 -3.74 -2.95 6.04
N GLU A 30 -3.37 -3.22 7.29
CA GLU A 30 -4.31 -3.43 8.41
C GLU A 30 -5.25 -2.23 8.67
N GLY A 31 -4.88 -1.03 8.19
CA GLY A 31 -5.70 0.18 8.32
C GLY A 31 -6.48 0.60 7.06
N HIS A 32 -6.14 0.04 5.89
CA HIS A 32 -6.72 0.41 4.60
C HIS A 32 -6.85 -0.83 3.71
N GLY A 33 -8.06 -1.38 3.64
CA GLY A 33 -8.41 -2.57 2.87
C GLY A 33 -8.45 -2.36 1.35
N ASP A 34 -8.35 -1.11 0.90
CA ASP A 34 -8.34 -0.69 -0.51
C ASP A 34 -6.93 -0.41 -1.05
N ILE A 35 -5.93 -0.35 -0.16
CA ILE A 35 -4.54 -0.02 -0.51
C ILE A 35 -3.72 -1.31 -0.60
N VAL A 36 -3.16 -1.55 -1.79
CA VAL A 36 -2.17 -2.60 -2.04
C VAL A 36 -0.76 -2.00 -1.94
N LEU A 37 0.06 -2.53 -1.04
CA LEU A 37 1.45 -2.11 -0.90
C LEU A 37 2.32 -2.80 -1.95
N VAL A 38 3.33 -2.07 -2.46
CA VAL A 38 4.35 -2.63 -3.35
C VAL A 38 5.72 -2.33 -2.74
N PRO A 39 6.45 -3.34 -2.25
CA PRO A 39 6.08 -4.76 -2.15
C PRO A 39 4.94 -5.01 -1.15
N THR A 40 4.22 -6.13 -1.31
CA THR A 40 3.17 -6.55 -0.37
C THR A 40 3.79 -7.09 0.92
N PRO A 41 3.09 -7.01 2.06
CA PRO A 41 3.55 -7.59 3.32
C PRO A 41 3.79 -9.10 3.17
N SER A 42 4.87 -9.59 3.77
CA SER A 42 5.20 -11.00 3.88
C SER A 42 4.46 -11.69 5.04
N GLU A 43 4.67 -13.00 5.21
CA GLU A 43 4.26 -13.74 6.42
C GLU A 43 5.26 -13.56 7.59
N ASP A 44 6.41 -12.94 7.35
CA ASP A 44 7.42 -12.74 8.39
C ASP A 44 6.95 -11.71 9.43
N PRO A 45 6.85 -12.04 10.73
CA PRO A 45 6.50 -11.09 11.78
C PRO A 45 7.52 -9.94 11.92
N GLU A 46 8.75 -10.13 11.44
CA GLU A 46 9.79 -9.12 11.44
C GLU A 46 9.75 -8.21 10.21
N ASP A 47 8.87 -8.46 9.24
CA ASP A 47 8.63 -7.56 8.10
C ASP A 47 8.17 -6.18 8.63
N PRO A 48 8.88 -5.08 8.29
CA PRO A 48 8.49 -3.73 8.65
C PRO A 48 7.06 -3.36 8.25
N LEU A 49 6.52 -3.97 7.19
CA LEU A 49 5.15 -3.74 6.77
C LEU A 49 4.13 -4.30 7.79
N ASN A 50 4.47 -5.39 8.47
CA ASN A 50 3.66 -6.04 9.53
C ASN A 50 3.80 -5.38 10.90
N TRP A 51 4.75 -4.46 11.09
CA TRP A 51 4.98 -3.84 12.38
C TRP A 51 3.82 -2.96 12.85
N THR A 52 3.51 -3.03 14.15
CA THR A 52 2.60 -2.09 14.80
C THR A 52 3.14 -0.66 14.70
N LYS A 53 2.24 0.34 14.75
CA LYS A 53 2.60 1.76 14.67
C LYS A 53 3.68 2.16 15.69
N LYS A 54 3.61 1.61 16.91
CA LYS A 54 4.61 1.86 17.98
C LYS A 54 6.00 1.38 17.58
N ARG A 55 6.10 0.18 17.01
CA ARG A 55 7.36 -0.42 16.57
C ARG A 55 7.97 0.34 15.40
N LYS A 56 7.15 0.80 14.44
CA LYS A 56 7.60 1.68 13.34
C LYS A 56 8.21 2.98 13.87
N LEU A 57 7.57 3.63 14.84
CA LEU A 57 8.05 4.90 15.38
C LEU A 57 9.41 4.80 16.07
N LEU A 58 9.67 3.70 16.80
CA LEU A 58 10.96 3.46 17.47
C LEU A 58 12.13 3.24 16.50
N GLN A 59 11.85 2.83 15.26
CA GLN A 59 12.86 2.55 14.22
C GLN A 59 13.09 3.71 13.26
N THR A 60 12.29 4.77 13.35
CA THR A 60 12.44 6.02 12.58
C THR A 60 13.07 7.14 13.40
N ALA A 61 13.06 7.02 14.74
CA ALA A 61 13.71 7.95 15.66
C ALA A 61 15.23 7.71 15.75
#